data_AF-J2T7V3-F1
#
_entry.id   AF-J2T7V3-F1
#
_cell.length_a   1.000
_cell.length_b   1.000
_cell.length_c   1.000
_cell.angle_alpha   90.00
_cell.angle_beta   90.00
_cell.angle_gamma   90.00
#
_symmetry.space_group_name_H-M   'P 1'
#
loop_
_entity.id
_entity.type
_entity.pdbx_description
1 polymer ?
#
loop_
_entity_poly.entity_id
_entity_poly.type
_entity_poly.pdbx_seq_one_letter_code
_entity_poly.pdbx_strand_id
1 'polypeptide(L)'
;MSNPINIAYASVGNDLFVDTIEATCSAWATPILICSGYDDRVCVTEDGRTLVFLAMAVEEALPVRDNSGYQNLNIALDNTDGKVQAAIELARAASARIVLTKRRYLESNLTYPAERYRLSVLNRQYANDVATLTCGLFDLLGTAHPRNKLTAAVAPGLIFI
;
A
#
# COMPACT_ATOMS: atom_id res chain seq x y z
N MET A 1 -8.45 -25.91 -4.00
CA MET A 1 -7.44 -25.63 -5.04
C MET A 1 -6.24 -25.02 -4.34
N SER A 2 -5.04 -25.55 -4.57
CA SER A 2 -3.79 -24.96 -4.06
C SER A 2 -3.58 -23.59 -4.70
N ASN A 3 -3.33 -22.57 -3.89
CA ASN A 3 -3.02 -21.23 -4.39
C ASN A 3 -1.66 -21.30 -5.12
N PRO A 4 -1.54 -20.79 -6.37
CA PRO A 4 -0.27 -20.79 -7.12
C PRO A 4 0.90 -20.20 -6.35
N ILE A 5 0.66 -19.23 -5.45
CA ILE A 5 1.72 -18.68 -4.58
C ILE A 5 2.29 -19.75 -3.63
N ASN A 6 1.45 -20.63 -3.08
CA ASN A 6 1.89 -21.68 -2.16
C ASN A 6 2.71 -22.74 -2.90
N ILE A 7 2.44 -22.95 -4.20
CA ILE A 7 3.23 -23.83 -5.05
C ILE A 7 4.59 -23.19 -5.33
N ALA A 8 4.61 -21.91 -5.71
CA ALA A 8 5.87 -21.18 -5.93
C ALA A 8 6.76 -21.15 -4.67
N TYR A 9 6.18 -20.89 -3.50
CA TYR A 9 6.89 -20.94 -2.22
C TYR A 9 7.39 -22.33 -1.81
N ALA A 10 6.67 -23.39 -2.17
CA ALA A 10 7.01 -24.77 -1.80
C ALA A 10 7.90 -25.47 -2.84
N SER A 11 7.88 -25.01 -4.09
CA SER A 11 8.76 -25.52 -5.14
C SER A 11 10.12 -24.84 -5.03
N VAL A 12 11.20 -25.62 -5.09
CA VAL A 12 12.55 -25.10 -5.40
C VAL A 12 12.59 -24.76 -6.90
N GLY A 13 11.64 -23.93 -7.34
CA GLY A 13 11.26 -23.74 -8.73
C GLY A 13 11.58 -22.32 -9.20
N ASN A 14 12.07 -22.25 -10.44
CA ASN A 14 12.64 -21.12 -11.17
C ASN A 14 11.79 -19.84 -11.34
N ASP A 15 10.67 -19.68 -10.63
CA ASP A 15 9.73 -18.58 -10.85
C ASP A 15 9.95 -17.45 -9.85
N LEU A 16 10.16 -16.24 -10.36
CA LEU A 16 10.47 -15.07 -9.55
C LEU A 16 9.17 -14.31 -9.19
N PHE A 17 9.10 -13.80 -7.96
CA PHE A 17 8.03 -12.90 -7.57
C PHE A 17 8.27 -11.51 -8.14
N VAL A 18 7.25 -10.96 -8.80
CA VAL A 18 7.25 -9.57 -9.27
C VAL A 18 6.25 -8.79 -8.42
N ASP A 19 6.78 -7.95 -7.54
CA ASP A 19 5.97 -7.07 -6.70
C ASP A 19 5.73 -5.74 -7.43
N THR A 20 4.48 -5.30 -7.44
CA THR A 20 4.07 -4.04 -8.07
C THR A 20 3.24 -3.21 -7.11
N ILE A 21 3.36 -1.91 -7.24
CA ILE A 21 2.72 -0.90 -6.41
C ILE A 21 2.00 0.07 -7.34
N GLU A 22 0.68 0.17 -7.20
CA GLU A 22 -0.14 1.24 -7.76
C GLU A 22 -0.58 2.15 -6.62
N ALA A 23 -0.04 3.36 -6.56
CA ALA A 23 -0.45 4.37 -5.59
C ALA A 23 -1.39 5.39 -6.26
N THR A 24 -2.48 5.70 -5.56
CA THR A 24 -3.50 6.64 -6.02
C THR A 24 -3.81 7.67 -4.93
N CYS A 25 -4.07 8.90 -5.36
CA CYS A 25 -4.45 10.00 -4.48
C CYS A 25 -5.32 10.98 -5.27
N SER A 26 -6.30 11.60 -4.62
CA SER A 26 -7.16 12.62 -5.26
C SER A 26 -6.41 13.88 -5.65
N ALA A 27 -5.21 14.10 -5.11
CA ALA A 27 -4.37 15.24 -5.43
C ALA A 27 -3.47 15.01 -6.66
N TRP A 28 -3.40 13.77 -7.18
CA TRP A 28 -2.58 13.42 -8.35
C TRP A 28 -3.47 13.27 -9.59
N ALA A 29 -2.98 13.73 -10.74
CA ALA A 29 -3.69 13.55 -12.01
C ALA A 29 -3.64 12.09 -12.51
N THR A 30 -2.55 11.40 -12.22
CA THR A 30 -2.29 10.01 -12.66
C THR A 30 -1.80 9.16 -11.49
N PRO A 31 -2.08 7.84 -11.50
CA PRO A 31 -1.52 6.92 -10.52
C PRO A 31 0.00 6.84 -10.66
N ILE A 32 0.68 6.54 -9.55
CA ILE A 32 2.11 6.19 -9.54
C ILE A 32 2.21 4.68 -9.62
N LEU A 33 2.97 4.18 -10.61
CA LEU A 33 3.07 2.76 -10.97
C LEU A 33 4.53 2.33 -10.88
N ILE A 34 4.84 1.48 -9.90
CA ILE A 34 6.20 1.01 -9.62
C ILE A 34 6.22 -0.53 -9.61
N CYS A 35 7.28 -1.13 -10.16
CA CYS A 35 7.58 -2.55 -9.96
C CYS A 35 8.95 -2.73 -9.31
N SER A 36 9.07 -3.76 -8.48
CA SER A 36 10.36 -4.20 -7.96
C SER A 36 11.20 -4.83 -9.07
N GLY A 37 12.50 -4.57 -9.05
CA GLY A 37 13.46 -5.13 -10.00
C GLY A 37 14.13 -4.07 -10.86
N TYR A 38 14.71 -4.52 -11.97
CA TYR A 38 15.57 -3.69 -12.83
C TYR A 38 14.92 -3.29 -14.16
N ASP A 39 13.91 -4.04 -14.64
CA ASP A 39 13.22 -3.72 -15.89
C ASP A 39 11.76 -3.38 -15.64
N ASP A 40 11.24 -2.44 -16.43
CA ASP A 40 9.83 -2.11 -16.45
C ASP A 40 8.99 -3.34 -16.80
N ARG A 41 7.80 -3.44 -16.20
CA ARG A 41 6.90 -4.58 -16.38
C ARG A 41 5.53 -4.15 -16.85
N VAL A 42 5.01 -4.86 -17.84
CA VAL A 42 3.63 -4.71 -18.30
C VAL A 42 2.78 -5.78 -17.63
N CYS A 43 1.91 -5.36 -16.73
CA CYS A 43 1.07 -6.28 -15.96
C CYS A 43 -0.41 -5.97 -16.17
N VAL A 44 -1.24 -7.00 -16.11
CA VAL A 44 -2.70 -6.86 -16.15
C VAL A 44 -3.23 -6.85 -14.71
N THR A 45 -4.03 -5.84 -14.40
CA THR A 45 -4.68 -5.67 -13.10
C THR A 45 -5.92 -6.54 -12.99
N GLU A 46 -6.43 -6.73 -11.77
CA GLU A 46 -7.67 -7.45 -11.50
C GLU A 46 -8.89 -6.89 -12.25
N ASP A 47 -8.83 -5.61 -12.62
CA ASP A 47 -9.90 -4.88 -13.31
C ASP A 47 -9.81 -5.07 -14.84
N GLY A 48 -8.84 -5.86 -15.32
CA GLY A 48 -8.55 -6.08 -16.73
C GLY A 48 -7.73 -4.97 -17.40
N ARG A 49 -7.32 -3.93 -16.67
CA ARG A 49 -6.46 -2.86 -17.22
C ARG A 49 -5.03 -3.38 -17.38
N THR A 50 -4.43 -3.15 -18.54
CA THR A 50 -3.00 -3.37 -18.78
C THR A 50 -2.24 -2.10 -18.44
N LEU A 51 -1.30 -2.18 -17.50
CA LEU A 51 -0.54 -1.04 -17.00
C LEU A 51 0.97 -1.29 -17.15
N VAL A 52 1.71 -0.21 -17.39
CA VAL A 52 3.18 -0.23 -17.40
C VAL A 52 3.66 0.24 -16.03
N PHE A 53 4.37 -0.63 -15.32
CA PHE A 53 5.00 -0.35 -14.05
C PHE A 53 6.48 -0.07 -14.29
N LEU A 54 6.98 1.03 -13.71
CA LEU A 54 8.37 1.44 -13.87
C LEU A 54 9.24 0.76 -12.81
N ALA A 55 10.41 0.27 -13.23
CA ALA A 55 11.36 -0.35 -12.33
C ALA A 55 11.90 0.67 -11.32
N MET A 56 11.93 0.26 -10.05
CA MET A 56 12.53 1.02 -8.97
C MET A 56 13.09 0.05 -7.93
N ALA A 57 14.13 0.47 -7.22
CA ALA A 57 14.56 -0.26 -6.03
C ALA A 57 13.47 -0.13 -4.95
N VAL A 58 12.88 -1.27 -4.61
CA VAL A 58 11.84 -1.40 -3.59
C VAL A 58 12.27 -2.48 -2.62
N GLU A 59 12.31 -2.13 -1.34
CA GLU A 59 12.48 -3.08 -0.25
C GLU A 59 11.21 -3.11 0.60
N GLU A 60 10.75 -4.30 0.94
CA GLU A 60 9.52 -4.48 1.71
C GLU A 60 9.80 -5.31 2.96
N ALA A 61 9.34 -4.81 4.11
CA ALA A 61 9.29 -5.54 5.35
C ALA A 61 7.84 -5.94 5.66
N LEU A 62 7.60 -7.25 5.67
CA LEU A 62 6.32 -7.84 6.03
C LEU A 62 5.93 -7.49 7.48
N PRO A 63 4.62 -7.47 7.82
CA PRO A 63 4.17 -7.17 9.17
C PRO A 63 4.76 -8.14 10.18
N VAL A 64 5.20 -7.60 11.32
CA VAL A 64 5.66 -8.40 12.45
C VAL A 64 4.46 -9.12 13.06
N ARG A 65 4.64 -10.40 13.39
CA ARG A 65 3.60 -11.18 14.08
C ARG A 65 3.63 -10.86 15.57
N ASP A 66 2.86 -9.85 15.98
CA ASP A 66 2.75 -9.40 17.37
C ASP A 66 1.30 -9.28 17.87
N ASN A 67 1.14 -8.90 19.15
CA ASN A 67 -0.16 -8.70 19.79
C ASN A 67 -0.68 -7.26 19.68
N SER A 68 -0.01 -6.38 18.93
CA SER A 68 -0.41 -4.96 18.83
C SER A 68 -1.68 -4.77 18.01
N GLY A 69 -2.05 -5.77 17.20
CA GLY A 69 -3.19 -5.72 16.29
C GLY A 69 -2.95 -4.86 15.04
N TYR A 70 -1.80 -4.19 14.93
CA TYR A 70 -1.44 -3.42 13.75
C TYR A 70 -0.88 -4.31 12.66
N GLN A 71 -1.44 -4.21 11.47
CA GLN A 71 -0.99 -4.93 10.27
C GLN A 71 -0.34 -3.94 9.31
N ASN A 72 0.83 -3.45 9.72
CA ASN A 72 1.59 -2.45 8.97
C ASN A 72 2.66 -3.12 8.12
N LEU A 73 2.74 -2.69 6.88
CA LEU A 73 3.77 -3.02 5.92
C LEU A 73 4.69 -1.81 5.77
N ASN A 74 6.00 -2.01 5.90
CA ASN A 74 6.97 -0.95 5.62
C ASN A 74 7.55 -1.16 4.23
N ILE A 75 7.44 -0.14 3.39
CA ILE A 75 7.95 -0.14 2.03
C ILE A 75 9.00 0.97 1.93
N ALA A 76 10.24 0.61 1.65
CA ALA A 76 11.31 1.54 1.34
C ALA A 76 11.45 1.65 -0.18
N LEU A 77 11.40 2.88 -0.69
CA LEU A 77 11.51 3.21 -2.11
C LEU A 77 12.77 4.06 -2.33
N ASP A 78 13.42 3.85 -3.47
CA ASP A 78 14.43 4.80 -3.94
C ASP A 78 13.80 6.20 -4.12
N ASN A 79 14.53 7.19 -3.62
CA ASN A 79 14.14 8.59 -3.66
C ASN A 79 15.34 9.49 -4.06
N THR A 80 16.33 8.93 -4.76
CA THR A 80 17.48 9.69 -5.28
C THR A 80 17.05 10.88 -6.15
N ASP A 81 15.95 10.75 -6.89
CA ASP A 81 15.39 11.81 -7.74
C ASP A 81 14.35 12.71 -7.03
N GLY A 82 14.00 12.40 -5.77
CA GLY A 82 13.04 13.13 -4.96
C GLY A 82 11.57 13.05 -5.42
N LYS A 83 11.24 12.26 -6.46
CA LYS A 83 9.88 12.23 -7.03
C LYS A 83 8.87 11.64 -6.06
N VAL A 84 9.26 10.57 -5.34
CA VAL A 84 8.40 9.91 -4.34
C VAL A 84 8.05 10.88 -3.22
N GLN A 85 9.06 11.56 -2.68
CA GLN A 85 8.87 12.57 -1.64
C GLN A 85 7.98 13.72 -2.12
N ALA A 86 8.20 14.25 -3.31
CA ALA A 86 7.40 15.34 -3.87
C ALA A 86 5.91 14.95 -3.99
N ALA A 87 5.61 13.74 -4.46
CA ALA A 87 4.25 13.25 -4.59
C ALA A 87 3.54 13.10 -3.23
N ILE A 88 4.25 12.58 -2.22
CA ILE A 88 3.69 12.40 -0.87
C ILE A 88 3.44 13.75 -0.19
N GLU A 89 4.37 14.69 -0.30
CA GLU A 89 4.20 16.02 0.29
C GLU A 89 3.09 16.81 -0.40
N LEU A 90 2.87 16.63 -1.70
CA LEU A 90 1.73 17.19 -2.42
C LEU A 90 0.41 16.63 -1.87
N ALA A 91 0.30 15.30 -1.70
CA ALA A 91 -0.88 14.68 -1.11
C ALA A 91 -1.13 15.17 0.32
N ARG A 92 -0.06 15.35 1.12
CA ARG A 92 -0.14 15.91 2.47
C ARG A 92 -0.64 17.35 2.47
N ALA A 93 -0.12 18.20 1.60
CA ALA A 93 -0.55 19.59 1.47
C ALA A 93 -2.04 19.69 1.10
N ALA A 94 -2.53 18.78 0.27
CA ALA A 94 -3.95 18.67 -0.08
C ALA A 94 -4.82 17.96 0.98
N SER A 95 -4.25 17.51 2.11
CA SER A 95 -4.92 16.65 3.11
C SER A 95 -5.61 15.43 2.48
N ALA A 96 -5.04 14.91 1.40
CA ALA A 96 -5.60 13.83 0.61
C ALA A 96 -5.02 12.48 1.06
N ARG A 97 -5.89 11.47 1.17
CA ARG A 97 -5.48 10.11 1.53
C ARG A 97 -4.80 9.45 0.33
N ILE A 98 -3.64 8.83 0.57
CA ILE A 98 -2.96 7.97 -0.41
C ILE A 98 -3.43 6.53 -0.19
N VAL A 99 -3.91 5.91 -1.26
CA VAL A 99 -4.29 4.50 -1.30
C VAL A 99 -3.26 3.75 -2.15
N LEU A 100 -2.63 2.76 -1.54
CA LEU A 100 -1.62 1.92 -2.16
C LEU A 100 -2.21 0.54 -2.42
N THR A 101 -2.21 0.11 -3.69
CA THR A 101 -2.58 -1.25 -4.08
C THR A 101 -1.30 -2.00 -4.44
N LYS A 102 -0.89 -2.91 -3.56
CA LYS A 102 0.22 -3.82 -3.79
C LYS A 102 -0.29 -5.08 -4.46
N ARG A 103 0.40 -5.55 -5.51
CA ARG A 103 0.11 -6.81 -6.17
C ARG A 103 1.39 -7.62 -6.33
N ARG A 104 1.30 -8.92 -6.08
CA ARG A 104 2.37 -9.87 -6.35
C ARG A 104 1.98 -10.76 -7.52
N TYR A 105 2.82 -10.77 -8.54
CA TYR A 105 2.72 -11.64 -9.71
C TYR A 105 3.79 -12.71 -9.65
N LEU A 106 3.60 -13.74 -10.47
CA LEU A 106 4.65 -14.68 -10.84
C LEU A 106 5.26 -14.19 -12.15
N GLU A 107 6.58 -14.26 -12.31
CA GLU A 107 7.25 -13.86 -13.55
C GLU A 107 6.73 -14.65 -14.75
N SER A 108 6.40 -15.93 -14.55
CA SER A 108 5.74 -16.77 -15.55
C SER A 108 4.35 -16.28 -15.97
N ASN A 109 3.68 -15.47 -15.14
CA ASN A 109 2.32 -15.00 -15.39
C ASN A 109 2.04 -13.60 -14.82
N LEU A 110 2.12 -12.59 -15.70
CA LEU A 110 1.80 -11.19 -15.41
C LEU A 110 0.35 -10.81 -15.74
N THR A 111 -0.49 -11.77 -16.14
CA THR A 111 -1.88 -11.52 -16.59
C THR A 111 -2.88 -11.43 -15.44
N TYR A 112 -2.54 -11.95 -14.27
CA TYR A 112 -3.39 -11.85 -13.09
C TYR A 112 -2.56 -11.89 -11.80
N PRO A 113 -2.83 -11.02 -10.82
CA PRO A 113 -2.06 -10.99 -9.58
C PRO A 113 -2.39 -12.21 -8.70
N ALA A 114 -1.35 -12.88 -8.20
CA ALA A 114 -1.48 -14.01 -7.28
C ALA A 114 -1.89 -13.55 -5.87
N GLU A 115 -1.36 -12.41 -5.41
CA GLU A 115 -1.76 -11.76 -4.16
C GLU A 115 -2.01 -10.26 -4.35
N ARG A 116 -2.92 -9.72 -3.54
CA ARG A 116 -3.28 -8.30 -3.58
C ARG A 116 -3.56 -7.76 -2.19
N TYR A 117 -2.99 -6.60 -1.90
CA TYR A 117 -3.27 -5.83 -0.69
C TYR A 117 -3.63 -4.40 -1.06
N ARG A 118 -4.68 -3.88 -0.43
CA ARG A 118 -5.06 -2.46 -0.54
C ARG A 118 -4.85 -1.79 0.80
N LEU A 119 -3.85 -0.93 0.85
CA LEU A 119 -3.33 -0.29 2.05
C LEU A 119 -3.49 1.22 1.97
N SER A 120 -3.37 1.88 3.11
CA SER A 120 -3.27 3.34 3.19
C SER A 120 -1.94 3.73 3.78
N VAL A 121 -1.34 4.78 3.23
CA VAL A 121 -0.10 5.33 3.77
C VAL A 121 -0.43 6.04 5.08
N LEU A 122 0.14 5.55 6.17
CA LEU A 122 -0.07 6.05 7.53
C LEU A 122 1.04 7.01 7.95
N ASN A 123 2.28 6.66 7.60
CA ASN A 123 3.45 7.47 7.91
C ASN A 123 4.47 7.42 6.77
N ARG A 124 5.34 8.42 6.74
CA ARG A 124 6.45 8.59 5.80
C ARG A 124 7.69 9.08 6.55
N GLN A 125 8.84 8.54 6.19
CA GLN A 125 10.15 8.92 6.68
C GLN A 125 11.11 8.98 5.51
N TYR A 126 12.01 9.99 5.50
CA TYR A 126 13.01 10.17 4.46
C TYR A 126 14.39 10.13 5.11
N ALA A 127 15.29 9.28 4.62
CA ALA A 127 16.67 9.19 5.09
C ALA A 127 17.58 8.63 4.01
N ASN A 128 18.77 9.21 3.82
CA ASN A 128 19.81 8.71 2.91
C ASN A 128 19.28 8.32 1.52
N ASP A 129 18.52 9.21 0.87
CA ASP A 129 17.92 9.01 -0.45
C ASP A 129 16.89 7.86 -0.54
N VAL A 130 16.40 7.38 0.61
CA VAL A 130 15.34 6.37 0.70
C VAL A 130 14.09 7.01 1.32
N ALA A 131 12.94 6.76 0.69
CA ALA A 131 11.63 7.10 1.22
C ALA A 131 10.96 5.85 1.81
N THR A 132 10.86 5.79 3.13
CA THR A 132 10.21 4.70 3.85
C THR A 132 8.77 5.06 4.18
N LEU A 133 7.83 4.25 3.71
CA LEU A 133 6.40 4.41 3.89
C LEU A 133 5.85 3.29 4.78
N THR A 134 5.20 3.68 5.87
CA THR A 134 4.42 2.74 6.68
C THR A 134 3.00 2.71 6.15
N CYS A 135 2.62 1.59 5.57
CA CYS A 135 1.33 1.36 4.95
C CYS A 135 0.54 0.33 5.75
N GLY A 136 -0.64 0.69 6.22
CA GLY A 136 -1.49 -0.22 7.00
C GLY A 136 -2.82 -0.51 6.31
N LEU A 137 -3.47 -1.59 6.72
CA LEU A 137 -4.91 -1.70 6.53
C LEU A 137 -5.63 -0.62 7.35
N PHE A 138 -6.94 -0.49 7.13
CA PHE A 138 -7.78 0.44 7.88
C PHE A 138 -7.60 0.26 9.39
N ASP A 139 -7.21 1.34 10.08
CA ASP A 139 -7.05 1.36 11.53
C ASP A 139 -8.42 1.31 12.22
N LEU A 140 -8.87 0.09 12.50
CA LEU A 140 -10.11 -0.14 13.23
C LEU A 140 -10.00 0.27 14.71
N LEU A 141 -8.81 0.18 15.31
CA LEU A 141 -8.60 0.42 16.74
C LEU A 141 -8.59 1.91 17.07
N GLY A 142 -7.96 2.73 16.22
CA GLY A 142 -7.99 4.19 16.32
C GLY A 142 -9.28 4.83 15.81
N THR A 143 -10.18 4.06 15.19
CA THR A 143 -11.48 4.57 14.74
C THR A 143 -12.34 4.90 15.96
N ALA A 144 -12.51 6.19 16.22
CA ALA A 144 -13.36 6.67 17.31
C ALA A 144 -14.78 6.06 17.24
N HIS A 145 -15.14 5.33 18.29
CA HIS A 145 -16.45 4.75 18.48
C HIS A 145 -16.96 5.12 19.89
N PRO A 146 -18.25 5.47 20.07
CA PRO A 146 -19.33 5.56 19.09
C PRO A 146 -19.24 6.80 18.18
N ARG A 147 -19.61 6.64 16.89
CA ARG A 147 -19.56 7.72 15.88
C ARG A 147 -20.50 8.89 16.20
N ASN A 148 -21.67 8.57 16.77
CA ASN A 148 -22.59 9.57 17.28
C ASN A 148 -22.32 9.74 18.77
N LYS A 149 -21.58 10.80 19.11
CA LYS A 149 -21.37 11.16 20.52
C LYS A 149 -22.69 11.68 21.07
N LEU A 150 -23.11 11.15 22.22
CA LEU A 150 -24.22 11.70 22.98
C LEU A 150 -23.77 13.05 23.55
N THR A 151 -24.08 14.11 22.81
CA THR A 151 -23.92 15.49 23.27
C THR A 151 -25.25 15.97 23.87
N ALA A 152 -25.21 17.01 24.69
CA ALA A 152 -26.42 17.65 25.21
C ALA A 152 -27.41 18.10 24.12
N ALA A 153 -26.93 18.35 22.89
CA ALA A 153 -27.77 18.67 21.74
C ALA A 153 -28.56 17.46 21.20
N VAL A 154 -28.02 16.25 21.34
CA VAL A 154 -28.61 14.99 20.83
C VAL A 154 -29.39 14.26 21.93
N ALA A 155 -28.98 14.39 23.20
CA ALA A 155 -29.65 13.86 24.36
C ALA A 155 -29.74 14.94 25.47
N PRO A 156 -30.78 15.79 25.45
CA PRO A 156 -30.94 16.91 26.39
C PRO A 156 -31.02 16.47 27.87
N GLY A 157 -31.40 15.22 28.13
CA GLY A 157 -31.43 14.62 29.47
C GLY A 157 -30.06 14.53 30.16
N LEU A 158 -28.95 14.66 29.42
CA LEU A 158 -27.59 14.68 29.98
C LEU A 158 -27.27 15.92 30.81
N ILE A 159 -28.04 17.01 30.68
CA ILE A 159 -27.80 18.27 31.41
C ILE A 159 -28.32 18.18 32.86
N PHE A 160 -29.16 17.19 33.17
CA PHE A 160 -29.83 17.05 34.47
C PHE A 160 -29.19 16.00 35.39
N ILE A 161 -27.99 15.52 35.06
CA ILE A 161 -27.11 14.68 35.92
C ILE A 161 -25.97 15.55 36.45
#